data_AF-A0A662MSI4-F1
#
_entry.id   AF-A0A662MSI4-F1
#
_cell.length_a   1.000
_cell.length_b   1.000
_cell.length_c   1.000
_cell.angle_alpha   90.00
_cell.angle_beta   90.00
_cell.angle_gamma   90.00
#
_symmetry.space_group_name_H-M   'P 1'
#
loop_
_entity.id
_entity.type
_entity.pdbx_description
1 polymer ?
#
loop_
_entity_poly.entity_id
_entity_poly.type
_entity_poly.pdbx_seq_one_letter_code
_entity_poly.pdbx_strand_id
1 'polypeptide(L)'
;MTEEKDGEHPVAMVYGNATVSELNAAISDKELKQGEYVYAEHPAVGKVLAQLQEIEIKSNLSFERARQALEGEKVPPRWRRSGRFRVLGYKGPRGDLLLPPLPVPPGTKLYRAPPEMVQRILNMKSSREEGALIGRLEGTEIDVILD
;
A
#
# COMPACT_ATOMS: atom_id res chain seq x y z
N MET A 1 8.91 19.15 14.22
CA MET A 1 8.31 19.69 12.98
C MET A 1 8.90 18.89 11.86
N THR A 2 8.17 17.91 11.35
CA THR A 2 8.68 17.00 10.33
C THR A 2 8.40 17.64 8.98
N GLU A 3 9.47 17.98 8.26
CA GLU A 3 9.41 18.48 6.89
C GLU A 3 8.57 17.53 6.03
N GLU A 4 7.43 18.02 5.55
CA GLU A 4 6.71 17.37 4.46
C GLU A 4 7.60 17.49 3.22
N LYS A 5 8.32 16.41 2.90
CA LYS A 5 9.01 16.30 1.61
C LYS A 5 7.99 16.51 0.50
N ASP A 6 8.36 17.39 -0.43
CA ASP A 6 7.60 17.83 -1.60
C ASP A 6 6.73 16.74 -2.26
N GLY A 7 5.47 17.10 -2.52
CA GLY A 7 4.69 16.61 -3.66
C GLY A 7 3.92 15.30 -3.52
N GLU A 8 4.26 14.42 -2.59
CA GLU A 8 3.56 13.13 -2.47
C GLU A 8 2.50 13.15 -1.36
N HIS A 9 1.22 13.07 -1.76
CA HIS A 9 0.11 12.95 -0.83
C HIS A 9 0.06 11.53 -0.22
N PRO A 10 0.02 11.39 1.11
CA PRO A 10 -0.08 10.08 1.73
C PRO A 10 -1.42 9.42 1.39
N VAL A 11 -1.37 8.19 0.91
CA VAL A 11 -2.57 7.41 0.52
C VAL A 11 -3.16 6.62 1.68
N ALA A 12 -2.33 6.31 2.69
CA ALA A 12 -2.75 5.61 3.89
C ALA A 12 -1.79 5.88 5.08
N MET A 13 -2.18 5.47 6.27
CA MET A 13 -1.35 5.54 7.49
C MET A 13 -1.39 4.22 8.26
N VAL A 14 -0.23 3.68 8.60
CA VAL A 14 -0.07 2.41 9.32
C VAL A 14 -0.69 2.52 10.72
N TYR A 15 -1.45 1.52 11.14
CA TYR A 15 -2.03 1.45 12.49
C TYR A 15 -2.08 0.02 13.02
N GLY A 16 -2.23 -0.11 14.33
CA GLY A 16 -2.39 -1.41 14.98
C GLY A 16 -1.12 -2.26 14.89
N ASN A 17 -1.30 -3.57 14.80
CA ASN A 17 -0.20 -4.52 14.77
C ASN A 17 0.36 -4.65 13.34
N ALA A 18 1.69 -4.70 13.25
CA ALA A 18 2.43 -4.97 12.03
C ALA A 18 3.52 -6.00 12.32
N THR A 19 3.85 -6.80 11.31
CA THR A 19 4.99 -7.72 11.29
C THR A 19 5.98 -7.23 10.23
N VAL A 20 7.09 -7.96 10.08
CA VAL A 20 8.08 -7.67 9.01
C VAL A 20 7.52 -7.88 7.60
N SER A 21 6.45 -8.66 7.47
CA SER A 21 5.87 -9.08 6.20
C SER A 21 4.46 -8.54 5.96
N GLU A 22 3.77 -8.02 6.99
CA GLU A 22 2.38 -7.57 6.88
C GLU A 22 2.11 -6.36 7.76
N LEU A 23 1.26 -5.45 7.28
CA LEU A 23 0.81 -4.29 8.05
C LEU A 23 -0.64 -3.94 7.72
N ASN A 24 -1.28 -3.23 8.65
CA ASN A 24 -2.60 -2.63 8.44
C ASN A 24 -2.47 -1.12 8.30
N ALA A 25 -3.22 -0.52 7.38
CA ALA A 25 -3.24 0.93 7.23
C ALA A 25 -4.64 1.49 6.99
N ALA A 26 -4.92 2.66 7.55
CA ALA A 26 -6.15 3.39 7.32
C ALA A 26 -5.99 4.14 6.00
N ILE A 27 -6.84 3.83 5.02
CA ILE A 27 -6.75 4.37 3.66
C ILE A 27 -7.50 5.70 3.61
N SER A 28 -6.81 6.76 3.20
CA SER A 28 -7.38 8.10 2.96
C SER A 28 -7.65 8.36 1.47
N ASP A 29 -6.88 7.75 0.58
CA ASP A 29 -7.08 7.87 -0.87
C ASP A 29 -8.32 7.07 -1.32
N LYS A 30 -9.25 7.73 -2.03
CA LYS A 30 -10.48 7.13 -2.53
C LYS A 30 -10.25 6.25 -3.76
N GLU A 31 -9.15 6.48 -4.47
CA GLU A 31 -8.81 5.83 -5.74
C GLU A 31 -7.84 4.67 -5.56
N LEU A 32 -7.26 4.47 -4.37
CA LEU A 32 -6.38 3.33 -4.07
C LEU A 32 -7.16 2.01 -4.20
N LYS A 33 -6.69 1.14 -5.10
CA LYS A 33 -7.29 -0.17 -5.38
C LYS A 33 -6.46 -1.32 -4.82
N GLN A 34 -7.13 -2.45 -4.59
CA GLN A 34 -6.45 -3.71 -4.29
C GLN A 34 -5.50 -4.08 -5.43
N GLY A 35 -4.33 -4.62 -5.07
CA GLY A 35 -3.23 -4.93 -5.99
C GLY A 35 -2.23 -3.78 -6.17
N GLU A 36 -2.59 -2.53 -5.87
CA GLU A 36 -1.67 -1.40 -6.01
C GLU A 36 -0.51 -1.45 -5.00
N TYR A 37 0.61 -0.92 -5.45
CA TYR A 37 1.85 -0.83 -4.68
C TYR A 37 1.97 0.51 -3.97
N VAL A 38 2.45 0.45 -2.73
CA VAL A 38 2.76 1.60 -1.90
C VAL A 38 4.17 1.45 -1.34
N TYR A 39 4.74 2.53 -0.84
CA TYR A 39 5.97 2.47 -0.07
C TYR A 39 5.84 3.20 1.27
N ALA A 40 6.66 2.75 2.21
CA ALA A 40 6.84 3.35 3.53
C ALA A 40 8.31 3.75 3.71
N GLU A 41 8.57 4.86 4.41
CA GLU A 41 9.92 5.19 4.88
C GLU A 41 10.20 4.44 6.19
N HIS A 42 10.98 3.37 6.10
CA HIS A 42 11.38 2.56 7.26
C HIS A 42 12.66 3.12 7.90
N PRO A 43 12.71 3.31 9.24
CA PRO A 43 13.81 4.01 9.91
C PRO A 43 15.18 3.35 9.73
N ALA A 44 15.23 2.01 9.57
CA ALA A 44 16.49 1.28 9.45
C ALA A 44 16.97 1.07 8.00
N VAL A 45 16.07 1.07 7.01
CA VAL A 45 16.39 0.61 5.63
C VAL A 45 15.89 1.56 4.53
N GLY A 46 15.24 2.66 4.89
CA GLY A 46 14.66 3.60 3.93
C GLY A 46 13.39 3.05 3.29
N LYS A 47 13.21 3.27 1.99
CA LYS A 47 11.97 2.93 1.28
C LYS A 47 11.74 1.43 1.21
N VAL A 48 10.63 0.99 1.82
CA VAL A 48 10.14 -0.40 1.80
C VAL A 48 8.87 -0.46 0.96
N LEU A 49 8.84 -1.39 0.01
CA LEU A 49 7.70 -1.65 -0.86
C LEU A 49 6.69 -2.57 -0.16
N ALA A 50 5.40 -2.24 -0.31
CA ALA A 50 4.30 -3.08 0.10
C ALA A 50 3.19 -3.07 -0.97
N GLN A 51 2.36 -4.10 -0.98
CA GLN A 51 1.22 -4.23 -1.88
C GLN A 51 -0.08 -4.36 -1.09
N LEU A 52 -1.10 -3.61 -1.49
CA LEU A 52 -2.44 -3.69 -0.89
C LEU A 52 -3.12 -5.01 -1.28
N GLN A 53 -3.27 -5.93 -0.33
CA GLN A 53 -3.86 -7.25 -0.55
C GLN A 53 -5.38 -7.25 -0.46
N GLU A 54 -5.93 -6.42 0.42
CA GLU A 54 -7.35 -6.45 0.76
C GLU A 54 -7.80 -5.09 1.29
N ILE A 55 -9.03 -4.69 0.94
CA ILE A 55 -9.68 -3.47 1.45
C ILE A 55 -10.94 -3.85 2.22
N GLU A 56 -10.97 -3.51 3.50
CA GLU A 56 -12.12 -3.65 4.39
C GLU A 56 -12.81 -2.30 4.62
N ILE A 57 -14.14 -2.29 4.63
CA ILE A 57 -14.93 -1.13 5.09
C ILE A 57 -15.31 -1.33 6.55
N LYS A 58 -14.82 -0.45 7.41
CA LYS A 58 -15.20 -0.38 8.83
C LYS A 58 -16.29 0.67 8.99
N SER A 59 -17.51 0.24 9.32
CA SER A 59 -18.70 1.09 9.44
C SER A 59 -19.31 0.97 10.84
N ASN A 60 -19.91 2.06 11.32
CA ASN A 60 -20.71 2.07 12.56
C ASN A 60 -22.21 1.82 12.33
N LEU A 61 -22.60 1.51 11.09
CA LEU A 61 -23.98 1.25 10.69
C LEU A 61 -24.35 -0.20 11.00
N SER A 62 -25.11 -0.41 12.08
CA SER A 62 -25.71 -1.71 12.39
C SER A 62 -26.94 -1.96 11.52
N PHE A 63 -27.43 -3.20 11.54
CA PHE A 63 -28.65 -3.58 10.82
C PHE A 63 -29.86 -2.74 11.24
N GLU A 64 -30.06 -2.50 12.54
CA GLU A 64 -31.17 -1.71 13.09
C GLU A 64 -31.09 -0.25 12.63
N ARG A 65 -29.88 0.33 12.66
CA ARG A 65 -29.64 1.70 12.19
C ARG A 65 -29.86 1.84 10.69
N ALA A 66 -29.51 0.82 9.91
CA ALA A 66 -29.79 0.79 8.48
C ALA A 66 -31.31 0.76 8.22
N ARG A 67 -32.06 -0.02 9.01
CA ARG A 67 -33.52 -0.08 8.93
C ARG A 67 -34.17 1.27 9.28
N GLN A 68 -33.76 1.91 10.36
CA GLN A 68 -34.23 3.26 10.74
C GLN A 68 -33.95 4.30 9.64
N ALA A 69 -32.78 4.23 9.00
CA ALA A 69 -32.44 5.11 7.89
C ALA A 69 -33.38 4.94 6.69
N LEU A 70 -33.82 3.70 6.40
CA LEU A 70 -34.79 3.42 5.34
C LEU A 70 -36.20 3.91 5.68
N GLU A 71 -36.55 3.94 6.97
CA GLU A 71 -37.83 4.45 7.48
C GLU A 71 -37.88 5.99 7.58
N GLY A 72 -36.82 6.68 7.14
CA GLY A 72 -36.76 8.13 7.01
C GLY A 72 -36.02 8.87 8.12
N GLU A 73 -35.45 8.16 9.10
CA GLU A 73 -34.58 8.78 10.11
C GLU A 73 -33.23 9.18 9.51
N LYS A 74 -32.75 10.39 9.86
CA LYS A 74 -31.42 10.85 9.44
C LYS A 74 -30.33 10.16 10.26
N VAL A 75 -29.87 9.00 9.80
CA VAL A 75 -28.67 8.33 10.32
C VAL A 75 -27.49 8.57 9.37
N PRO A 76 -26.56 9.51 9.64
CA PRO A 76 -25.41 9.72 8.78
C PRO A 76 -24.43 8.53 8.94
N PRO A 77 -24.25 7.65 7.92
CA PRO A 77 -23.34 6.53 8.04
C PRO A 77 -21.90 7.04 8.12
N ARG A 78 -21.14 6.58 9.12
CA ARG A 78 -19.69 6.83 9.20
C ARG A 78 -18.96 5.54 8.90
N TRP A 79 -18.15 5.57 7.85
CA TRP A 79 -17.31 4.46 7.47
C TRP A 79 -15.90 4.93 7.14
N ARG A 80 -14.94 4.00 7.25
CA ARG A 80 -13.53 4.19 6.89
C ARG A 80 -13.03 2.95 6.17
N ARG A 81 -12.04 3.12 5.28
CA ARG A 81 -11.35 2.00 4.64
C ARG A 81 -10.12 1.61 5.46
N SER A 82 -9.97 0.31 5.67
CA SER A 82 -8.79 -0.31 6.23
C SER A 82 -8.19 -1.21 5.16
N GLY A 83 -6.89 -1.10 4.91
CA GLY A 83 -6.18 -1.99 4.02
C GLY A 83 -5.28 -2.95 4.78
N ARG A 84 -5.22 -4.20 4.33
CA ARG A 84 -4.17 -5.15 4.70
C ARG A 84 -3.11 -5.16 3.62
N PHE A 85 -1.87 -4.87 3.98
CA PHE A 85 -0.76 -4.76 3.04
C PHE A 85 0.27 -5.86 3.31
N ARG A 86 0.79 -6.43 2.23
CA ARG A 86 1.94 -7.35 2.25
C ARG A 86 3.20 -6.54 2.01
N VAL A 87 4.14 -6.57 2.94
CA VAL A 87 5.47 -6.00 2.78
C VAL A 87 6.28 -6.93 1.88
N LEU A 88 6.75 -6.40 0.75
CA LEU A 88 7.56 -7.14 -0.22
C LEU A 88 9.05 -6.98 0.05
N GLY A 89 9.45 -5.85 0.64
CA GLY A 89 10.81 -5.61 1.07
C GLY A 89 11.43 -4.36 0.47
N TYR A 90 12.75 -4.28 0.53
CA TYR A 90 13.56 -3.20 0.01
C TYR A 90 14.71 -3.76 -0.82
N LYS A 91 15.38 -2.87 -1.56
CA LYS A 91 16.57 -3.21 -2.32
C LYS A 91 17.80 -3.25 -1.40
N GLY A 92 18.34 -4.44 -1.18
CA GLY A 92 19.56 -4.66 -0.42
C GLY A 92 20.81 -4.09 -1.13
N PRO A 93 21.93 -3.94 -0.40
CA PRO A 93 23.17 -3.37 -0.94
C PRO A 93 23.76 -4.13 -2.12
N ARG A 94 23.45 -5.43 -2.25
CA ARG A 94 23.94 -6.28 -3.35
C ARG A 94 22.92 -6.40 -4.49
N GLY A 95 21.83 -5.64 -4.43
CA GLY A 95 20.73 -5.69 -5.38
C GLY A 95 19.72 -6.80 -5.12
N ASP A 96 19.85 -7.52 -4.02
CA ASP A 96 18.93 -8.53 -3.52
C ASP A 96 17.64 -7.90 -2.97
N LEU A 97 16.51 -8.62 -3.07
CA LEU A 97 15.26 -8.22 -2.44
C LEU A 97 15.23 -8.78 -1.01
N LEU A 98 15.19 -7.89 -0.02
CA LEU A 98 15.26 -8.26 1.39
C LEU A 98 14.04 -7.73 2.14
N LEU A 99 13.55 -8.49 3.13
CA LEU A 99 12.59 -7.98 4.09
C LEU A 99 13.29 -7.03 5.08
N PRO A 100 12.60 -5.98 5.57
CA PRO A 100 13.16 -5.13 6.61
C PRO A 100 13.40 -5.97 7.89
N PRO A 101 14.48 -5.69 8.64
CA PRO A 101 14.80 -6.44 9.86
C PRO A 101 13.82 -6.17 11.02
N LEU A 102 13.03 -5.10 10.91
CA LEU A 102 12.00 -4.72 11.88
C LEU A 102 10.68 -4.40 11.15
N PRO A 103 9.52 -4.55 11.80
CA PRO A 103 8.24 -4.11 11.25
C PRO A 103 8.19 -2.60 10.99
N VAL A 104 7.39 -2.19 10.00
CA VAL A 104 7.08 -0.77 9.78
C VAL A 104 6.28 -0.23 10.98
N PRO A 105 6.74 0.83 11.66
CA PRO A 105 6.06 1.35 12.84
C PRO A 105 4.65 1.90 12.56
N PRO A 106 3.71 1.78 13.51
CA PRO A 106 2.43 2.51 13.46
C PRO A 106 2.64 4.04 13.38
N GLY A 107 1.72 4.74 12.73
CA GLY A 107 1.82 6.17 12.46
C GLY A 107 2.63 6.52 11.21
N THR A 108 3.34 5.54 10.62
CA THR A 108 4.05 5.72 9.35
C THR A 108 3.06 6.02 8.22
N LYS A 109 3.33 7.07 7.43
CA LYS A 109 2.58 7.39 6.22
C LYS A 109 2.99 6.44 5.09
N LEU A 110 2.00 6.00 4.29
CA LEU A 110 2.21 5.23 3.06
C LEU A 110 1.93 6.11 1.86
N TYR A 111 2.73 5.96 0.82
CA TYR A 111 2.66 6.73 -0.42
C TYR A 111 2.52 5.78 -1.60
N ARG A 112 1.82 6.19 -2.67
CA ARG A 112 1.71 5.36 -3.88
C ARG A 112 3.10 5.15 -4.46
N ALA A 113 3.45 3.90 -4.77
CA ALA A 113 4.76 3.57 -5.32
C ALA A 113 4.80 3.91 -6.82
N PRO A 114 5.77 4.73 -7.28
CA PRO A 114 5.98 4.95 -8.70
C PRO A 114 6.38 3.64 -9.42
N PRO A 115 5.96 3.43 -10.68
CA PRO A 115 6.30 2.24 -11.46
C PRO A 115 7.79 1.87 -11.43
N GLU A 116 8.66 2.87 -11.61
CA GLU A 116 10.12 2.71 -11.61
C GLU A 116 10.66 2.20 -10.26
N MET A 117 10.00 2.57 -9.15
CA MET A 117 10.37 2.07 -7.82
C MET A 117 10.01 0.59 -7.68
N VAL A 118 8.81 0.23 -8.12
CA VAL A 118 8.31 -1.16 -8.08
C VAL A 118 9.25 -2.05 -8.89
N GLN A 119 9.54 -1.67 -10.15
CA GLN A 119 10.44 -2.42 -11.03
C GLN A 119 11.84 -2.59 -10.41
N ARG A 120 12.42 -1.49 -9.89
CA ARG A 120 13.75 -1.52 -9.27
C ARG A 120 13.83 -2.44 -8.04
N ILE A 121 12.84 -2.36 -7.16
CA ILE A 121 12.81 -3.18 -5.94
C ILE A 121 12.56 -4.64 -6.29
N LEU A 122 11.64 -4.92 -7.21
CA LEU A 122 11.29 -6.29 -7.63
C LEU A 122 12.26 -6.90 -8.66
N ASN A 123 13.39 -6.26 -8.95
CA ASN A 123 14.39 -6.76 -9.92
C ASN A 123 13.84 -6.98 -11.34
N MET A 124 12.82 -6.22 -11.74
CA MET A 124 12.26 -6.29 -13.09
C MET A 124 13.09 -5.41 -14.04
N LYS A 125 13.21 -5.86 -15.29
CA LYS A 125 13.86 -5.07 -16.34
C LYS A 125 12.96 -3.91 -16.76
N SER A 126 13.58 -2.80 -17.13
CA SER A 126 12.88 -1.58 -17.50
C SER A 126 12.59 -1.48 -19.00
N SER A 127 13.19 -2.36 -19.82
CA SER A 127 13.11 -2.34 -21.28
C SER A 127 12.95 -3.74 -21.87
N ARG A 128 12.20 -3.83 -22.97
CA ARG A 128 12.06 -5.06 -23.78
C ARG A 128 13.34 -5.45 -24.53
N GLU A 129 14.32 -4.55 -24.60
CA GLU A 129 15.64 -4.88 -25.15
C GLU A 129 16.46 -5.73 -24.17
N GLU A 130 16.08 -5.76 -22.89
CA GLU A 130 16.80 -6.45 -21.81
C GLU A 130 16.13 -7.78 -21.39
N GLY A 131 15.05 -8.19 -22.06
CA GLY A 131 14.31 -9.40 -21.74
C GLY A 131 12.96 -9.52 -22.46
N ALA A 132 12.25 -10.62 -22.22
CA ALA A 132 10.92 -10.88 -22.76
C ALA A 132 9.81 -10.30 -21.86
N LEU A 133 8.81 -9.65 -22.46
CA LEU A 133 7.59 -9.24 -21.78
C LEU A 133 6.73 -10.48 -21.50
N ILE A 134 6.46 -10.77 -20.24
CA ILE A 134 5.62 -11.90 -19.82
C ILE A 134 4.20 -11.45 -19.49
N GLY A 135 4.02 -10.19 -19.07
CA GLY A 135 2.70 -9.65 -18.77
C GLY A 135 2.77 -8.31 -18.03
N ARG A 136 1.70 -7.98 -17.31
CA ARG A 136 1.63 -6.81 -16.42
C ARG A 136 1.33 -7.25 -14.99
N LEU A 137 1.81 -6.49 -14.02
CA LEU A 137 1.42 -6.69 -12.62
C LEU A 137 -0.07 -6.38 -12.45
N GLU A 138 -0.79 -7.33 -11.86
CA GLU A 138 -2.23 -7.24 -11.67
C GLU A 138 -2.63 -5.92 -10.98
N GLY A 139 -3.64 -5.24 -11.55
CA GLY A 139 -4.14 -3.97 -11.03
C GLY A 139 -3.23 -2.76 -11.34
N THR A 140 -2.22 -2.92 -12.20
CA THR A 140 -1.30 -1.84 -12.57
C THR A 140 -0.96 -1.85 -14.07
N GLU A 141 -0.37 -0.76 -14.55
CA GLU A 141 0.18 -0.66 -15.91
C GLU A 141 1.69 -1.01 -15.97
N ILE A 142 2.21 -1.71 -14.95
CA ILE A 142 3.63 -2.03 -14.85
C ILE A 142 3.91 -3.32 -15.63
N ASP A 143 4.71 -3.22 -16.68
CA ASP A 143 5.20 -4.36 -17.46
C ASP A 143 6.16 -5.23 -16.64
N VAL A 144 5.97 -6.56 -16.72
CA VAL A 144 6.85 -7.59 -16.14
C VAL A 144 7.75 -8.13 -17.25
N ILE A 145 9.02 -7.76 -17.19
CA ILE A 145 10.05 -8.15 -18.17
C ILE A 145 11.13 -8.95 -17.45
N LEU A 146 11.38 -10.17 -17.93
CA LEU A 146 12.38 -11.11 -17.41
C LEU A 146 13.35 -11.53 -18.52
N ASP A 147 14.54 -12.00 -18.14
CA ASP A 147 15.54 -12.60 -19.04
C ASP A 147 15.03 -13.90 -19.69
#